data_AF-A0A1L8MI61-F1
#
_entry.id   AF-A0A1L8MI61-F1
#
_cell.length_a   1.000
_cell.length_b   1.000
_cell.length_c   1.000
_cell.angle_alpha   90.00
_cell.angle_beta   90.00
_cell.angle_gamma   90.00
#
_symmetry.space_group_name_H-M   'P 1'
#
loop_
_entity.id
_entity.type
_entity.pdbx_description
1 polymer ?
#
loop_
_entity_poly.entity_id
_entity_poly.type
_entity_poly.pdbx_seq_one_letter_code
_entity_poly.pdbx_strand_id
1 'polypeptide(L)'
;MILRSVKWLLIIIAIMVVLLVVGVASVTILAVQKQPLVASTAPTQLDGADSVNQLLGQLQQAFSRREESHEVTLSETQVESLVGVLQRALPDFKGVVSISPLAGTIHITYAIKNTGYYVNASALVLPGNSLRIEQVQVGDLTIPGRFLLGLLERTVNSYTQSEIATIALSRVERVTMQSGELTLDIGRLDALLSELNVVTSNMSVNKETALQRLSAYYLRYLSGREIALSDEPVSLIEYLREGMARAREQSQTPQDAVLHNKAVIFALAVYVGHHRVGTLIGDIQPNSDRALKPRRGAVLHHRNDLARHFIISAALELMAEQGMSLAIGEFKELMDRGNGGSGYSFVDLAADMSGTEFAKVATNPSTALDVQNTIARIQSELEIIPSIDGLPEGLSKQAFTNQYQKVDSEDYLKEVQEIKRRIGALPLYQK
;
A
#
# COMPACT_ATOMS: atom_id res chain seq x y z
N MET A 1 60.43 -0.70 -9.12
CA MET A 1 59.69 -1.41 -8.06
C MET A 1 58.19 -1.11 -8.08
N ILE A 2 57.78 0.17 -8.17
CA ILE A 2 56.38 0.63 -8.19
C ILE A 2 55.52 -0.02 -9.29
N LEU A 3 56.05 -0.17 -10.52
CA LEU A 3 55.30 -0.75 -11.66
C LEU A 3 54.92 -2.24 -11.46
N ARG A 4 55.70 -3.01 -10.68
CA ARG A 4 55.39 -4.41 -10.36
C ARG A 4 54.29 -4.49 -9.31
N SER A 5 54.33 -3.64 -8.28
CA SER A 5 53.30 -3.59 -7.23
C SER A 5 51.93 -3.17 -7.77
N VAL A 6 51.88 -2.22 -8.72
CA VAL A 6 50.64 -1.81 -9.37
C VAL A 6 50.04 -2.93 -10.23
N LYS A 7 50.86 -3.71 -10.95
CA LYS A 7 50.39 -4.89 -11.69
C LYS A 7 49.78 -5.96 -10.79
N TRP A 8 50.41 -6.26 -9.64
CA TRP A 8 49.86 -7.22 -8.68
C TRP A 8 48.56 -6.74 -8.05
N LEU A 9 48.46 -5.45 -7.70
CA LEU A 9 47.23 -4.84 -7.20
C LEU A 9 46.09 -4.99 -8.22
N LEU A 10 46.34 -4.66 -9.50
CA LEU A 10 45.33 -4.78 -10.56
C LEU A 10 44.89 -6.23 -10.79
N ILE A 11 45.81 -7.20 -10.71
CA ILE A 11 45.48 -8.63 -10.81
C ILE A 11 44.61 -9.07 -9.62
N ILE A 12 44.94 -8.64 -8.40
CA ILE A 12 44.13 -8.96 -7.21
C ILE A 12 42.73 -8.35 -7.32
N ILE A 13 42.62 -7.10 -7.77
CA ILE A 13 41.32 -6.46 -8.00
C ILE A 13 40.54 -7.21 -9.09
N ALA A 14 41.18 -7.56 -10.20
CA ALA A 14 40.54 -8.31 -11.28
C ALA A 14 40.05 -9.69 -10.81
N ILE A 15 40.85 -10.42 -10.03
CA ILE A 15 40.45 -11.70 -9.44
C ILE A 15 39.28 -11.50 -8.47
N MET A 16 39.31 -10.47 -7.63
CA MET A 16 38.23 -10.17 -6.69
C MET A 16 36.93 -9.83 -7.42
N VAL A 17 37.00 -9.07 -8.52
CA VAL A 17 35.84 -8.77 -9.38
C VAL A 17 35.32 -10.03 -10.06
N VAL A 18 36.19 -10.89 -10.59
CA VAL A 18 35.77 -12.16 -11.20
C VAL A 18 35.11 -13.07 -10.16
N LEU A 19 35.68 -13.19 -8.97
CA LEU A 19 35.09 -13.96 -7.87
C LEU A 19 33.74 -13.40 -7.45
N LEU A 20 33.60 -12.07 -7.40
CA LEU A 20 32.32 -11.40 -7.13
C LEU A 20 31.28 -11.75 -8.20
N VAL A 21 31.64 -11.63 -9.48
CA VAL A 21 30.73 -11.93 -10.61
C VAL A 21 30.33 -13.40 -10.61
N VAL A 22 31.28 -14.32 -10.44
CA VAL A 22 30.99 -15.76 -10.35
C VAL A 22 30.12 -16.07 -9.13
N GLY A 23 30.38 -15.42 -7.99
CA GLY A 23 29.57 -15.54 -6.78
C GLY A 23 28.13 -15.10 -7.03
N VAL A 24 27.92 -13.91 -7.60
CA VAL A 24 26.60 -13.38 -7.93
C VAL A 24 25.88 -14.29 -8.94
N ALA A 25 26.57 -14.75 -9.99
CA ALA A 25 25.99 -15.66 -10.98
C ALA A 25 25.57 -16.99 -10.34
N SER A 26 26.40 -17.57 -9.47
CA SER A 26 26.10 -18.82 -8.77
C SER A 26 24.91 -18.67 -7.84
N VAL A 27 24.84 -17.59 -7.06
CA VAL A 27 23.70 -17.29 -6.18
C VAL A 27 22.42 -17.11 -7.01
N THR A 28 22.50 -16.42 -8.14
CA THR A 28 21.34 -16.19 -9.01
C THR A 28 20.82 -17.51 -9.59
N ILE A 29 21.71 -18.40 -10.04
CA ILE A 29 21.32 -19.72 -10.57
C ILE A 29 20.69 -20.59 -9.47
N LEU A 30 21.24 -20.57 -8.25
CA LEU A 30 20.72 -21.35 -7.13
C LEU A 30 19.40 -20.81 -6.57
N ALA A 31 19.15 -19.50 -6.69
CA ALA A 31 17.92 -18.87 -6.21
C ALA A 31 16.73 -19.10 -7.17
N VAL A 32 16.99 -19.52 -8.41
CA VAL A 32 16.00 -19.61 -9.47
C VAL A 32 15.70 -21.07 -9.81
N GLN A 33 14.42 -21.44 -9.83
CA GLN A 33 13.96 -22.80 -10.06
C GLN A 33 12.97 -22.85 -11.25
N LYS A 34 12.86 -24.02 -11.89
CA LYS A 34 11.97 -24.23 -13.06
C LYS A 34 10.53 -24.57 -12.67
N GLN A 35 10.30 -24.98 -11.43
CA GLN A 35 8.99 -25.37 -10.93
C GLN A 35 8.58 -24.46 -9.77
N PRO A 36 7.30 -24.05 -9.71
CA PRO A 36 6.80 -23.30 -8.57
C PRO A 36 6.69 -24.20 -7.33
N LEU A 37 7.13 -23.70 -6.17
CA LEU A 37 6.89 -24.36 -4.88
C LEU A 37 5.41 -24.29 -4.48
N VAL A 38 4.74 -23.21 -4.86
CA VAL A 38 3.30 -22.99 -4.62
C VAL A 38 2.58 -22.92 -5.96
N ALA A 39 1.89 -24.00 -6.35
CA ALA A 39 1.27 -24.12 -7.67
C ALA A 39 -0.11 -23.45 -7.76
N SER A 40 -0.93 -23.48 -6.71
CA SER A 40 -2.30 -22.94 -6.71
C SER A 40 -2.73 -22.47 -5.32
N THR A 41 -3.36 -21.30 -5.24
CA THR A 41 -4.37 -21.00 -4.21
C THR A 41 -5.46 -20.09 -4.79
N ALA A 42 -6.52 -20.71 -5.32
CA ALA A 42 -7.86 -20.11 -5.35
C ALA A 42 -8.78 -21.10 -4.60
N PRO A 43 -9.84 -20.72 -3.86
CA PRO A 43 -10.43 -19.40 -3.59
C PRO A 43 -10.69 -19.12 -2.08
N THR A 44 -10.04 -19.85 -1.17
CA THR A 44 -10.37 -19.85 0.27
C THR A 44 -9.86 -18.63 1.06
N GLN A 45 -9.05 -17.76 0.46
CA GLN A 45 -8.41 -16.61 1.14
C GLN A 45 -9.38 -15.47 1.53
N LEU A 46 -10.69 -15.62 1.29
CA LEU A 46 -11.69 -14.56 1.46
C LEU A 46 -12.72 -14.79 2.55
N ASP A 47 -12.77 -15.99 3.15
CA ASP A 47 -13.61 -16.21 4.34
C ASP A 47 -13.05 -15.49 5.58
N GLY A 48 -11.77 -15.09 5.55
CA GLY A 48 -11.03 -14.47 6.66
C GLY A 48 -11.00 -12.94 6.69
N ALA A 49 -11.67 -12.22 5.81
CA ALA A 49 -11.55 -10.76 5.84
C ALA A 49 -12.19 -10.10 7.08
N ASP A 50 -13.16 -10.74 7.73
CA ASP A 50 -13.61 -10.33 9.07
C ASP A 50 -12.55 -10.60 10.13
N SER A 51 -11.75 -11.66 9.94
CA SER A 51 -10.65 -11.99 10.85
C SER A 51 -9.52 -10.94 10.79
N VAL A 52 -9.31 -10.29 9.65
CA VAL A 52 -8.36 -9.16 9.55
C VAL A 52 -8.78 -7.99 10.44
N ASN A 53 -10.08 -7.69 10.54
CA ASN A 53 -10.58 -6.62 11.41
C ASN A 53 -10.30 -6.91 12.89
N GLN A 54 -10.40 -8.18 13.29
CA GLN A 54 -10.00 -8.59 14.63
C GLN A 54 -8.50 -8.39 14.86
N LEU A 55 -7.66 -8.72 13.88
CA LEU A 55 -6.21 -8.46 13.95
C LEU A 55 -5.92 -6.95 14.03
N LEU A 56 -6.57 -6.12 13.21
CA LEU A 56 -6.44 -4.67 13.25
C LEU A 56 -6.90 -4.08 14.60
N GLY A 57 -8.00 -4.59 15.16
CA GLY A 57 -8.48 -4.20 16.48
C GLY A 57 -7.46 -4.52 17.58
N GLN A 58 -6.88 -5.72 17.54
CA GLN A 58 -5.80 -6.12 18.46
C GLN A 58 -4.59 -5.20 18.35
N LEU A 59 -4.13 -4.92 17.11
CA LEU A 59 -3.01 -4.02 16.86
C LEU A 59 -3.33 -2.58 17.31
N GLN A 60 -4.52 -2.06 17.01
CA GLN A 60 -4.95 -0.73 17.43
C GLN A 60 -4.99 -0.62 18.96
N GLN A 61 -5.48 -1.65 19.64
CA GLN A 61 -5.47 -1.71 21.10
C GLN A 61 -4.04 -1.72 21.63
N ALA A 62 -3.15 -2.52 21.02
CA ALA A 62 -1.74 -2.58 21.39
C ALA A 62 -1.03 -1.22 21.27
N PHE A 63 -1.31 -0.48 20.19
CA PHE A 63 -0.78 0.87 20.00
C PHE A 63 -1.42 1.91 20.94
N SER A 64 -2.71 1.78 21.24
CA SER A 64 -3.44 2.72 22.11
C SER A 64 -3.02 2.56 23.57
N ARG A 65 -2.80 1.33 24.02
CA ARG A 65 -2.34 0.99 25.37
C ARG A 65 -0.86 0.65 25.42
N ARG A 66 -0.04 1.33 24.61
CA ARG A 66 1.41 1.08 24.39
C ARG A 66 2.28 0.85 25.62
N GLU A 67 1.85 1.22 26.82
CA GLU A 67 2.59 1.02 28.07
C GLU A 67 2.33 -0.35 28.72
N GLU A 68 1.36 -1.12 28.22
CA GLU A 68 1.02 -2.47 28.66
C GLU A 68 1.68 -3.52 27.74
N SER A 69 1.81 -4.76 28.23
CA SER A 69 2.12 -5.92 27.39
C SER A 69 0.83 -6.40 26.70
N HIS A 70 0.96 -6.90 25.49
CA HIS A 70 -0.17 -7.29 24.65
C HIS A 70 0.03 -8.70 24.11
N GLU A 71 -1.07 -9.40 23.96
CA GLU A 71 -1.14 -10.68 23.28
C GLU A 71 -1.78 -10.44 21.90
N VAL A 72 -1.08 -10.81 20.84
CA VAL A 72 -1.58 -10.71 19.47
C VAL A 72 -1.67 -12.10 18.88
N THR A 73 -2.89 -12.54 18.59
CA THR A 73 -3.17 -13.85 17.99
C THR A 73 -3.40 -13.69 16.49
N LEU A 74 -2.62 -14.45 15.72
CA LEU A 74 -2.72 -14.59 14.27
C LEU A 74 -3.15 -16.02 13.93
N SER A 75 -4.36 -16.17 13.40
CA SER A 75 -4.82 -17.42 12.81
C SER A 75 -4.24 -17.62 11.40
N GLU A 76 -4.15 -18.87 10.97
CA GLU A 76 -3.74 -19.24 9.62
C GLU A 76 -4.63 -18.54 8.59
N THR A 77 -5.95 -18.48 8.83
CA THR A 77 -6.91 -17.79 7.96
C THR A 77 -6.64 -16.28 7.82
N GLN A 78 -6.22 -15.60 8.91
CA GLN A 78 -5.84 -14.18 8.86
C GLN A 78 -4.61 -13.97 7.99
N VAL A 79 -3.59 -14.81 8.16
CA VAL A 79 -2.35 -14.72 7.38
C VAL A 79 -2.61 -15.06 5.91
N GLU A 80 -3.43 -16.07 5.64
CA GLU A 80 -3.87 -16.42 4.29
C GLU A 80 -4.62 -15.28 3.60
N SER A 81 -5.51 -14.58 4.32
CA SER A 81 -6.18 -13.39 3.79
C SER A 81 -5.20 -12.28 3.42
N LEU A 82 -4.20 -12.00 4.27
CA LEU A 82 -3.14 -11.02 3.96
C LEU A 82 -2.30 -11.43 2.74
N VAL A 83 -1.97 -12.72 2.63
CA VAL A 83 -1.29 -13.27 1.45
C VAL A 83 -2.16 -13.07 0.20
N GLY A 84 -3.47 -13.33 0.27
CA GLY A 84 -4.39 -13.14 -0.86
C GLY A 84 -4.45 -11.70 -1.38
N VAL A 85 -4.35 -10.71 -0.48
CA VAL A 85 -4.23 -9.29 -0.88
C VAL A 85 -2.95 -9.06 -1.68
N LEU A 86 -1.82 -9.57 -1.20
CA LEU A 86 -0.54 -9.43 -1.88
C LEU A 86 -0.51 -10.14 -3.24
N GLN A 87 -1.08 -11.34 -3.34
CA GLN A 87 -1.20 -12.07 -4.61
C GLN A 87 -2.04 -11.31 -5.64
N ARG A 88 -3.07 -10.58 -5.18
CA ARG A 88 -3.87 -9.75 -6.08
C ARG A 88 -3.12 -8.51 -6.55
N ALA A 89 -2.33 -7.89 -5.66
CA ALA A 89 -1.46 -6.77 -6.02
C ALA A 89 -0.37 -7.19 -7.01
N LEU A 90 0.16 -8.41 -6.81
CA LEU A 90 1.28 -8.99 -7.55
C LEU A 90 0.86 -10.37 -8.08
N PRO A 91 0.26 -10.46 -9.28
CA PRO A 91 -0.24 -11.72 -9.83
C PRO A 91 0.80 -12.83 -9.97
N ASP A 92 2.08 -12.45 -10.05
CA ASP A 92 3.22 -13.37 -10.12
C ASP A 92 3.63 -13.93 -8.75
N PHE A 93 3.13 -13.35 -7.66
CA PHE A 93 3.37 -13.79 -6.30
C PHE A 93 2.32 -14.82 -5.87
N LYS A 94 2.78 -15.89 -5.23
CA LYS A 94 1.97 -16.92 -4.59
C LYS A 94 2.55 -17.23 -3.22
N GLY A 95 1.69 -17.60 -2.28
CA GLY A 95 2.07 -17.89 -0.91
C GLY A 95 1.07 -18.79 -0.20
N VAL A 96 1.59 -19.62 0.69
CA VAL A 96 0.85 -20.48 1.62
C VAL A 96 1.53 -20.40 2.98
N VAL A 97 0.72 -20.40 4.03
CA VAL A 97 1.18 -20.46 5.41
C VAL A 97 0.50 -21.63 6.08
N SER A 98 1.24 -22.40 6.88
CA SER A 98 0.67 -23.43 7.75
C SER A 98 1.18 -23.23 9.16
N ILE A 99 0.28 -23.34 10.13
CA ILE A 99 0.60 -23.15 11.55
C ILE A 99 0.25 -24.44 12.30
N SER A 100 1.27 -25.06 12.89
CA SER A 100 1.13 -26.25 13.73
C SER A 100 1.66 -25.98 15.14
N PRO A 101 1.32 -26.80 16.15
CA PRO A 101 1.87 -26.65 17.50
C PRO A 101 3.40 -26.74 17.59
N LEU A 102 4.05 -27.37 16.60
CA LEU A 102 5.50 -27.57 16.58
C LEU A 102 6.25 -26.47 15.83
N ALA A 103 5.64 -25.95 14.76
CA ALA A 103 6.25 -24.95 13.89
C ALA A 103 5.22 -24.27 12.99
N GLY A 104 5.53 -23.05 12.56
CA GLY A 104 4.89 -22.35 11.46
C GLY A 104 5.77 -22.41 10.22
N THR A 105 5.19 -22.74 9.07
CA THR A 105 5.88 -22.71 7.78
C THR A 105 5.26 -21.68 6.86
N ILE A 106 6.12 -20.95 6.17
CA ILE A 106 5.73 -19.99 5.12
C ILE A 106 6.39 -20.47 3.84
N HIS A 107 5.61 -20.66 2.78
CA HIS A 107 6.09 -20.98 1.45
C HIS A 107 5.65 -19.90 0.49
N ILE A 108 6.58 -19.33 -0.27
CA ILE A 108 6.31 -18.30 -1.27
C ILE A 108 6.94 -18.68 -2.60
N THR A 109 6.28 -18.27 -3.67
CA THR A 109 6.74 -18.42 -5.05
C THR A 109 6.53 -17.09 -5.76
N TYR A 110 7.57 -16.59 -6.43
CA TYR A 110 7.50 -15.43 -7.30
C TYR A 110 7.85 -15.85 -8.73
N ALA A 111 6.91 -15.68 -9.67
CA ALA A 111 7.14 -15.97 -11.08
C ALA A 111 7.93 -14.84 -11.75
N ILE A 112 9.05 -15.20 -12.40
CA ILE A 112 9.83 -14.24 -13.17
C ILE A 112 9.18 -14.11 -14.55
N LYS A 113 8.47 -12.99 -14.76
CA LYS A 113 7.74 -12.69 -16.01
C LYS A 113 8.55 -13.02 -17.26
N ASN A 114 7.90 -13.69 -18.22
CA ASN A 114 8.43 -14.01 -19.56
C ASN A 114 9.66 -14.92 -19.59
N THR A 115 10.01 -15.60 -18.49
CA THR A 115 11.18 -16.50 -18.46
C THR A 115 10.82 -17.97 -18.18
N GLY A 116 9.64 -18.23 -17.60
CA GLY A 116 9.24 -19.57 -17.16
C GLY A 116 9.98 -20.06 -15.90
N TYR A 117 10.72 -19.17 -15.23
CA TYR A 117 11.42 -19.45 -14.00
C TYR A 117 10.75 -18.81 -12.79
N TYR A 118 11.05 -19.35 -11.61
CA TYR A 118 10.45 -18.98 -10.34
C TYR A 118 11.53 -18.76 -9.28
N VAL A 119 11.32 -17.79 -8.41
CA VAL A 119 12.04 -17.68 -7.14
C VAL A 119 11.15 -18.27 -6.07
N ASN A 120 11.55 -19.40 -5.52
CA ASN A 120 10.85 -20.02 -4.40
C ASN A 120 11.56 -19.66 -3.11
N ALA A 121 10.81 -19.36 -2.06
CA ALA A 121 11.39 -19.26 -0.74
C ALA A 121 10.50 -19.94 0.30
N SER A 122 11.12 -20.43 1.36
CA SER A 122 10.41 -20.95 2.52
C SER A 122 11.08 -20.53 3.81
N ALA A 123 10.30 -20.35 4.86
CA ALA A 123 10.78 -20.03 6.19
C ALA A 123 10.15 -20.97 7.21
N LEU A 124 10.95 -21.43 8.16
CA LEU A 124 10.52 -22.24 9.30
C LEU A 124 10.62 -21.41 10.58
N VAL A 125 9.48 -21.16 11.21
CA VAL A 125 9.36 -20.42 12.48
C VAL A 125 9.02 -21.40 13.59
N LEU A 126 9.73 -21.31 14.71
CA LEU A 126 9.53 -22.19 15.86
C LEU A 126 8.94 -21.42 17.05
N PRO A 127 8.09 -22.06 17.88
CA PRO A 127 7.64 -21.48 19.13
C PRO A 127 8.79 -21.38 20.14
N GLY A 128 8.69 -20.45 21.08
CA GLY A 128 9.70 -20.23 22.11
C GLY A 128 9.57 -18.90 22.85
N ASN A 129 10.58 -18.56 23.66
CA ASN A 129 10.63 -17.32 24.45
C ASN A 129 11.17 -16.11 23.64
N SER A 130 11.09 -16.17 22.31
CA SER A 130 11.44 -15.09 21.39
C SER A 130 11.04 -15.48 19.97
N LEU A 131 11.03 -14.51 19.06
CA LEU A 131 10.87 -14.79 17.63
C LEU A 131 12.07 -15.61 17.11
N ARG A 132 11.83 -16.88 16.76
CA ARG A 132 12.87 -17.78 16.25
C ARG A 132 12.55 -18.25 14.84
N ILE A 133 13.32 -17.74 13.89
CA ILE A 133 13.38 -18.30 12.53
C ILE A 133 14.54 -19.28 12.51
N GLU A 134 14.26 -20.56 12.29
CA GLU A 134 15.28 -21.62 12.27
C GLU A 134 16.12 -21.50 11.00
N GLN A 135 15.45 -21.48 9.85
CA GLN A 135 16.08 -21.35 8.54
C GLN A 135 15.13 -20.70 7.54
N VAL A 136 15.73 -20.04 6.55
CA VAL A 136 15.07 -19.55 5.36
C VAL A 136 15.76 -20.15 4.14
N GLN A 137 15.00 -20.82 3.30
CA GLN A 137 15.48 -21.38 2.05
C GLN A 137 15.02 -20.49 0.90
N VAL A 138 15.92 -20.13 -0.02
CA VAL A 138 15.61 -19.40 -1.26
C VAL A 138 16.18 -20.20 -2.43
N GLY A 139 15.31 -20.81 -3.24
CA GLY A 139 15.68 -21.84 -4.19
C GLY A 139 16.39 -22.99 -3.49
N ASP A 140 17.65 -23.22 -3.87
CA ASP A 140 18.51 -24.24 -3.26
C ASP A 140 19.39 -23.69 -2.13
N LEU A 141 19.38 -22.37 -1.91
CA LEU A 141 20.17 -21.71 -0.88
C LEU A 141 19.49 -21.79 0.49
N THR A 142 20.12 -22.45 1.45
CA THR A 142 19.63 -22.47 2.85
C THR A 142 20.40 -21.46 3.69
N ILE A 143 19.68 -20.50 4.25
CA ILE A 143 20.21 -19.41 5.08
C ILE A 143 19.75 -19.64 6.53
N PRO A 144 20.67 -19.79 7.49
CA PRO A 144 20.30 -19.88 8.90
C PRO A 144 19.53 -18.63 9.34
N GLY A 145 18.39 -18.79 10.01
CA GLY A 145 17.50 -17.66 10.31
C GLY A 145 18.13 -16.60 11.21
N ARG A 146 19.03 -17.00 12.13
CA ARG A 146 19.85 -16.06 12.93
C ARG A 146 20.70 -15.10 12.08
N PHE A 147 21.22 -15.57 10.96
CA PHE A 147 22.03 -14.75 10.07
C PHE A 147 21.14 -13.77 9.30
N LEU A 148 19.99 -14.24 8.83
CA LEU A 148 19.00 -13.40 8.16
C LEU A 148 18.48 -12.30 9.10
N LEU A 149 18.10 -12.65 10.33
CA LEU A 149 17.60 -11.70 11.32
C LEU A 149 18.65 -10.63 11.65
N GLY A 150 19.91 -11.02 11.89
CA GLY A 150 20.98 -10.05 12.16
C GLY A 150 21.33 -9.18 10.94
N LEU A 151 21.20 -9.71 9.73
CA LEU A 151 21.34 -8.92 8.50
C LEU A 151 20.20 -7.91 8.37
N LEU A 152 18.94 -8.34 8.54
CA LEU A 152 17.76 -7.48 8.48
C LEU A 152 17.83 -6.37 9.53
N GLU A 153 18.16 -6.73 10.78
CA GLU A 153 18.35 -5.77 11.87
C GLU A 153 19.36 -4.70 11.49
N ARG A 154 20.57 -5.10 11.06
CA ARG A 154 21.63 -4.17 10.66
C ARG A 154 21.23 -3.32 9.45
N THR A 155 20.61 -3.91 8.43
CA THR A 155 20.20 -3.20 7.21
C THR A 155 19.12 -2.17 7.52
N VAL A 156 18.08 -2.54 8.28
CA VAL A 156 16.99 -1.63 8.63
C VAL A 156 17.49 -0.51 9.54
N ASN A 157 18.25 -0.82 10.58
CA ASN A 157 18.81 0.18 11.49
C ASN A 157 19.76 1.14 10.78
N SER A 158 20.63 0.62 9.92
CA SER A 158 21.55 1.46 9.14
C SER A 158 20.81 2.34 8.12
N TYR A 159 19.77 1.82 7.48
CA TYR A 159 18.99 2.57 6.50
C TYR A 159 18.15 3.66 7.15
N THR A 160 17.51 3.35 8.28
CA THR A 160 16.66 4.28 9.04
C THR A 160 17.46 5.18 9.99
N GLN A 161 18.76 4.93 10.14
CA GLN A 161 19.63 5.57 11.13
C GLN A 161 19.02 5.52 12.54
N SER A 162 18.48 4.36 12.92
CA SER A 162 17.74 4.14 14.16
C SER A 162 18.01 2.75 14.73
N GLU A 163 17.46 2.45 15.90
CA GLU A 163 17.46 1.10 16.50
C GLU A 163 16.10 0.39 16.36
N ILE A 164 15.27 0.82 15.39
CA ILE A 164 13.89 0.36 15.26
C ILE A 164 13.76 -1.15 15.13
N ALA A 165 14.65 -1.81 14.38
CA ALA A 165 14.59 -3.26 14.19
C ALA A 165 15.05 -4.02 15.44
N THR A 166 16.09 -3.51 16.12
CA THR A 166 16.57 -4.07 17.39
C THR A 166 15.45 -4.04 18.42
N ILE A 167 14.79 -2.89 18.56
CA ILE A 167 13.68 -2.71 19.50
C ILE A 167 12.53 -3.63 19.10
N ALA A 168 12.11 -3.66 17.84
CA ALA A 168 10.99 -4.50 17.38
C ALA A 168 11.22 -6.00 17.67
N LEU A 169 12.40 -6.53 17.34
CA LEU A 169 12.74 -7.93 17.61
C LEU A 169 12.75 -8.25 19.10
N SER A 170 13.22 -7.31 19.93
CA SER A 170 13.25 -7.48 21.39
C SER A 170 11.87 -7.45 22.06
N ARG A 171 10.84 -6.89 21.39
CA ARG A 171 9.48 -6.81 21.96
C ARG A 171 8.71 -8.10 21.84
N VAL A 172 9.09 -9.03 20.97
CA VAL A 172 8.46 -10.35 20.91
C VAL A 172 9.04 -11.20 22.03
N GLU A 173 8.37 -11.21 23.17
CA GLU A 173 8.79 -11.89 24.41
C GLU A 173 8.50 -13.40 24.36
N ARG A 174 7.43 -13.80 23.67
CA ARG A 174 7.06 -15.21 23.53
C ARG A 174 6.28 -15.44 22.24
N VAL A 175 6.56 -16.57 21.61
CA VAL A 175 5.81 -17.10 20.47
C VAL A 175 5.25 -18.44 20.87
N THR A 176 3.93 -18.55 20.93
CA THR A 176 3.25 -19.82 21.13
C THR A 176 2.48 -20.19 19.88
N MET A 177 2.37 -21.48 19.61
CA MET A 177 1.68 -21.98 18.44
C MET A 177 0.73 -23.09 18.86
N GLN A 178 -0.45 -23.06 18.25
CA GLN A 178 -1.47 -24.09 18.34
C GLN A 178 -1.88 -24.49 16.92
N SER A 179 -2.79 -25.46 16.79
CA SER A 179 -3.25 -25.89 15.46
C SER A 179 -3.97 -24.73 14.76
N GLY A 180 -3.36 -24.16 13.73
CA GLY A 180 -3.92 -23.04 12.95
C GLY A 180 -3.81 -21.67 13.61
N GLU A 181 -3.12 -21.51 14.75
CA GLU A 181 -2.99 -20.23 15.46
C GLU A 181 -1.58 -19.99 15.99
N LEU A 182 -1.11 -18.76 15.85
CA LEU A 182 0.16 -18.28 16.36
C LEU A 182 -0.11 -17.07 17.26
N THR A 183 0.32 -17.14 18.50
CA THR A 183 0.19 -16.06 19.47
C THR A 183 1.55 -15.45 19.77
N LEU A 184 1.62 -14.13 19.65
CA LEU A 184 2.76 -13.30 19.99
C LEU A 184 2.48 -12.56 21.30
N ASP A 185 3.30 -12.82 22.32
CA ASP A 185 3.35 -11.95 23.49
C ASP A 185 4.32 -10.82 23.18
N ILE A 186 3.77 -9.62 23.13
CA ILE A 186 4.48 -8.39 22.78
C ILE A 186 4.61 -7.55 24.05
N GLY A 187 5.85 -7.22 24.41
CA GLY A 187 6.14 -6.31 25.51
C GLY A 187 5.66 -4.88 25.24
N ARG A 188 6.00 -3.97 26.17
CA ARG A 188 5.63 -2.54 26.07
C ARG A 188 6.15 -1.92 24.77
N LEU A 189 5.29 -1.17 24.08
CA LEU A 189 5.52 -0.57 22.76
C LEU A 189 5.92 0.90 22.81
N ASP A 190 6.00 1.50 23.99
CA ASP A 190 6.41 2.90 24.21
C ASP A 190 7.76 3.23 23.58
N ALA A 191 8.76 2.38 23.81
CA ALA A 191 10.09 2.54 23.21
C ALA A 191 10.08 2.36 21.69
N LEU A 192 9.28 1.40 21.18
CA LEU A 192 9.16 1.16 19.74
C LEU A 192 8.54 2.37 19.03
N LEU A 193 7.50 2.96 19.62
CA LEU A 193 6.83 4.15 19.09
C LEU A 193 7.71 5.40 19.19
N SER A 194 8.47 5.54 20.27
CA SER A 194 9.46 6.62 20.39
C SER A 194 10.53 6.50 19.30
N GLU A 195 11.03 5.29 19.07
CA GLU A 195 12.02 5.06 18.01
C GLU A 195 11.42 5.24 16.62
N LEU A 196 10.16 4.88 16.42
CA LEU A 196 9.46 5.14 15.16
C LEU A 196 9.41 6.65 14.88
N ASN A 197 9.20 7.49 15.90
CA ASN A 197 9.29 8.94 15.75
C ASN A 197 10.71 9.37 15.35
N VAL A 198 11.75 8.74 15.91
CA VAL A 198 13.15 8.96 15.50
C VAL A 198 13.40 8.56 14.05
N VAL A 199 12.88 7.41 13.60
CA VAL A 199 12.91 6.99 12.19
C VAL A 199 12.22 8.02 11.32
N THR A 200 10.99 8.43 11.68
CA THR A 200 10.26 9.43 10.92
C THR A 200 11.04 10.73 10.89
N SER A 201 11.68 11.15 11.98
CA SER A 201 12.53 12.34 11.97
C SER A 201 13.78 12.10 11.14
N ASN A 202 14.53 11.01 11.26
CA ASN A 202 15.78 10.81 10.53
C ASN A 202 15.55 10.62 9.03
N MET A 203 14.45 9.97 8.66
CA MET A 203 14.01 9.85 7.27
C MET A 203 13.39 11.16 6.75
N SER A 204 12.81 11.99 7.62
CA SER A 204 12.27 13.33 7.25
C SER A 204 13.32 14.46 7.36
N VAL A 205 14.41 14.27 8.11
CA VAL A 205 15.51 15.21 8.35
C VAL A 205 16.49 15.06 7.20
N ASN A 206 16.05 15.54 6.02
CA ASN A 206 16.81 16.41 5.12
C ASN A 206 16.14 16.64 3.75
N LYS A 207 14.82 16.83 3.73
CA LYS A 207 14.10 17.73 2.78
C LYS A 207 12.61 17.62 3.08
N GLU A 208 11.98 18.71 3.53
CA GLU A 208 10.58 18.95 3.17
C GLU A 208 10.51 18.73 1.65
N THR A 209 9.88 17.64 1.22
CA THR A 209 9.93 17.27 -0.19
C THR A 209 9.24 18.39 -0.96
N ALA A 210 9.69 18.68 -2.19
CA ALA A 210 9.01 19.66 -3.03
C ALA A 210 7.50 19.36 -3.13
N LEU A 211 7.15 18.07 -3.11
CA LEU A 211 5.78 17.58 -3.05
C LEU A 211 5.05 17.97 -1.76
N GLN A 212 5.64 17.77 -0.58
CA GLN A 212 5.03 18.16 0.70
C GLN A 212 4.75 19.68 0.74
N ARG A 213 5.76 20.49 0.38
CA ARG A 213 5.62 21.95 0.34
C ARG A 213 4.53 22.41 -0.62
N LEU A 214 4.51 21.85 -1.83
CA LEU A 214 3.49 22.16 -2.82
C LEU A 214 2.09 21.69 -2.39
N SER A 215 1.98 20.53 -1.75
CA SER A 215 0.71 20.02 -1.24
C SER A 215 0.15 20.93 -0.13
N ALA A 216 1.01 21.39 0.78
CA ALA A 216 0.64 22.39 1.79
C ALA A 216 0.24 23.73 1.16
N TYR A 217 0.92 24.14 0.09
CA TYR A 217 0.55 25.33 -0.68
C TYR A 217 -0.85 25.19 -1.30
N TYR A 218 -1.15 24.09 -2.01
CA TYR A 218 -2.44 23.87 -2.63
C TYR A 218 -3.56 23.72 -1.61
N LEU A 219 -3.30 23.07 -0.47
CA LEU A 219 -4.27 22.96 0.63
C LEU A 219 -4.69 24.36 1.14
N ARG A 220 -3.71 25.24 1.37
CA ARG A 220 -3.97 26.63 1.79
C ARG A 220 -4.65 27.44 0.70
N TYR A 221 -4.24 27.26 -0.55
CA TYR A 221 -4.85 27.93 -1.70
C TYR A 221 -6.33 27.57 -1.84
N LEU A 222 -6.67 26.28 -1.84
CA LEU A 222 -8.03 25.76 -2.00
C LEU A 222 -8.93 26.13 -0.82
N SER A 223 -8.41 26.01 0.42
CA SER A 223 -9.17 26.38 1.62
C SER A 223 -9.49 27.88 1.73
N GLY A 224 -8.75 28.74 1.02
CA GLY A 224 -9.01 30.17 0.95
C GLY A 224 -9.98 30.62 -0.15
N ARG A 225 -10.53 29.70 -0.97
CA ARG A 225 -11.46 30.03 -2.06
C ARG A 225 -12.90 30.12 -1.57
N GLU A 226 -13.75 30.83 -2.31
CA GLU A 226 -15.17 30.95 -1.99
C GLU A 226 -15.88 29.58 -1.92
N ILE A 227 -15.49 28.65 -2.81
CA ILE A 227 -16.01 27.27 -2.80
C ILE A 227 -15.74 26.51 -1.50
N ALA A 228 -14.70 26.87 -0.74
CA ALA A 228 -14.41 26.29 0.56
C ALA A 228 -15.33 26.82 1.69
N LEU A 229 -15.88 28.02 1.49
CA LEU A 229 -16.72 28.73 2.46
C LEU A 229 -18.23 28.53 2.23
N SER A 230 -18.60 27.85 1.13
CA SER A 230 -19.98 27.56 0.75
C SER A 230 -20.77 26.89 1.88
N ASP A 231 -22.01 27.34 2.06
CA ASP A 231 -22.98 26.73 2.98
C ASP A 231 -23.68 25.49 2.40
N GLU A 232 -23.56 25.29 1.08
CA GLU A 232 -24.07 24.14 0.34
C GLU A 232 -22.94 23.18 -0.06
N PRO A 233 -23.22 21.86 -0.19
CA PRO A 233 -22.26 20.90 -0.73
C PRO A 233 -21.81 21.28 -2.14
N VAL A 234 -20.49 21.30 -2.36
CA VAL A 234 -19.88 21.63 -3.64
C VAL A 234 -19.34 20.35 -4.29
N SER A 235 -19.49 20.20 -5.60
CA SER A 235 -18.93 19.05 -6.30
C SER A 235 -17.40 18.99 -6.18
N LEU A 236 -16.84 17.79 -6.05
CA LEU A 236 -15.39 17.58 -6.09
C LEU A 236 -14.76 18.13 -7.37
N ILE A 237 -15.50 18.16 -8.49
CA ILE A 237 -14.99 18.70 -9.76
C ILE A 237 -14.62 20.17 -9.66
N GLU A 238 -15.32 20.96 -8.84
CA GLU A 238 -15.03 22.39 -8.68
C GLU A 238 -13.70 22.59 -7.96
N TYR A 239 -13.42 21.80 -6.93
CA TYR A 239 -12.14 21.80 -6.24
C TYR A 239 -10.99 21.31 -7.14
N LEU A 240 -11.24 20.25 -7.94
CA LEU A 240 -10.29 19.75 -8.93
C LEU A 240 -10.02 20.78 -10.03
N ARG A 241 -11.06 21.45 -10.54
CA ARG A 241 -10.97 22.50 -11.55
C ARG A 241 -10.11 23.66 -11.05
N GLU A 242 -10.39 24.18 -9.85
CA GLU A 242 -9.60 25.26 -9.24
C GLU A 242 -8.14 24.84 -9.01
N GLY A 243 -7.92 23.65 -8.44
CA GLY A 243 -6.57 23.14 -8.17
C GLY A 243 -5.75 22.92 -9.44
N MET A 244 -6.33 22.27 -10.44
CA MET A 244 -5.66 21.98 -11.71
C MET A 244 -5.50 23.21 -12.60
N ALA A 245 -6.43 24.17 -12.56
CA ALA A 245 -6.24 25.47 -13.21
C ALA A 245 -5.03 26.20 -12.62
N ARG A 246 -4.89 26.19 -11.29
CA ARG A 246 -3.71 26.75 -10.64
C ARG A 246 -2.43 25.98 -10.96
N ALA A 247 -2.49 24.64 -11.01
CA ALA A 247 -1.36 23.81 -11.42
C ALA A 247 -0.90 24.11 -12.85
N ARG A 248 -1.85 24.30 -13.77
CA ARG A 248 -1.58 24.68 -15.16
C ARG A 248 -0.82 26.01 -15.26
N GLU A 249 -1.17 27.00 -14.45
CA GLU A 249 -0.48 28.30 -14.44
C GLU A 249 0.97 28.19 -13.95
N GLN A 250 1.27 27.23 -13.08
CA GLN A 250 2.59 27.04 -12.47
C GLN A 250 3.48 26.06 -13.26
N SER A 251 2.89 25.18 -14.06
CA SER A 251 3.62 24.11 -14.76
C SER A 251 4.27 24.62 -16.04
N GLN A 252 5.61 24.50 -16.14
CA GLN A 252 6.37 24.90 -17.33
C GLN A 252 6.79 23.70 -18.17
N THR A 253 7.00 22.55 -17.53
CA THR A 253 7.37 21.29 -18.17
C THR A 253 6.39 20.17 -17.82
N PRO A 254 6.38 19.07 -18.58
CA PRO A 254 5.58 17.90 -18.22
C PRO A 254 5.93 17.33 -16.84
N GLN A 255 7.21 17.40 -16.43
CA GLN A 255 7.66 16.95 -15.11
C GLN A 255 7.14 17.85 -13.99
N ASP A 256 7.09 19.17 -14.21
CA ASP A 256 6.46 20.10 -13.27
C ASP A 256 4.96 19.83 -13.15
N ALA A 257 4.31 19.54 -14.28
CA ALA A 257 2.89 19.20 -14.29
C ALA A 257 2.58 17.97 -13.46
N VAL A 258 3.39 16.91 -13.58
CA VAL A 258 3.28 15.72 -12.72
C VAL A 258 3.41 16.10 -11.24
N LEU A 259 4.42 16.91 -10.88
CA LEU A 259 4.64 17.30 -9.49
C LEU A 259 3.48 18.13 -8.93
N HIS A 260 2.99 19.12 -9.68
CA HIS A 260 1.85 19.93 -9.28
C HIS A 260 0.55 19.12 -9.21
N ASN A 261 0.32 18.18 -10.13
CA ASN A 261 -0.85 17.30 -10.11
C ASN A 261 -0.84 16.40 -8.86
N LYS A 262 0.31 15.80 -8.53
CA LYS A 262 0.49 15.04 -7.29
C LYS A 262 0.14 15.90 -6.08
N ALA A 263 0.64 17.12 -6.05
CA ALA A 263 0.42 18.04 -4.94
C ALA A 263 -1.06 18.46 -4.78
N VAL A 264 -1.77 18.70 -5.88
CA VAL A 264 -3.21 19.01 -5.87
C VAL A 264 -4.01 17.80 -5.35
N ILE A 265 -3.71 16.59 -5.85
CA ILE A 265 -4.40 15.36 -5.42
C ILE A 265 -4.20 15.14 -3.91
N PHE A 266 -2.97 15.23 -3.39
CA PHE A 266 -2.73 15.09 -1.96
C PHE A 266 -3.39 16.19 -1.13
N ALA A 267 -3.34 17.45 -1.57
CA ALA A 267 -4.02 18.54 -0.90
C ALA A 267 -5.52 18.27 -0.76
N LEU A 268 -6.17 17.81 -1.85
CA LEU A 268 -7.59 17.47 -1.85
C LEU A 268 -7.90 16.21 -1.05
N ALA A 269 -7.03 15.21 -1.06
CA ALA A 269 -7.23 14.00 -0.26
C ALA A 269 -7.19 14.30 1.25
N VAL A 270 -6.35 15.26 1.65
CA VAL A 270 -6.30 15.79 3.02
C VAL A 270 -7.50 16.68 3.34
N TYR A 271 -7.92 17.52 2.40
CA TYR A 271 -8.95 18.53 2.60
C TYR A 271 -10.38 17.96 2.55
N VAL A 272 -10.70 17.20 1.50
CA VAL A 272 -12.02 16.60 1.23
C VAL A 272 -12.13 15.19 1.82
N GLY A 273 -11.06 14.39 1.67
CA GLY A 273 -11.00 13.00 2.11
C GLY A 273 -10.94 12.87 3.62
N HIS A 274 -9.72 12.88 4.16
CA HIS A 274 -9.47 12.81 5.58
C HIS A 274 -8.10 13.41 5.94
N HIS A 275 -8.05 14.24 7.00
CA HIS A 275 -6.82 14.93 7.41
C HIS A 275 -5.62 14.00 7.64
N ARG A 276 -5.84 12.77 8.13
CA ARG A 276 -4.79 11.76 8.35
C ARG A 276 -4.12 11.28 7.06
N VAL A 277 -4.71 11.47 5.89
CA VAL A 277 -4.03 11.18 4.61
C VAL A 277 -2.75 12.02 4.48
N GLY A 278 -2.65 13.16 5.17
CA GLY A 278 -1.46 14.02 5.17
C GLY A 278 -0.24 13.34 5.77
N THR A 279 -0.42 12.36 6.66
CA THR A 279 0.72 11.61 7.22
C THR A 279 1.43 10.76 6.17
N LEU A 280 0.82 10.52 5.01
CA LEU A 280 1.43 9.77 3.89
C LEU A 280 2.57 10.53 3.20
N ILE A 281 2.55 11.87 3.21
CA ILE A 281 3.55 12.72 2.54
C ILE A 281 4.27 13.70 3.48
N GLY A 282 4.02 13.59 4.78
CA GLY A 282 4.43 14.53 5.82
C GLY A 282 3.31 15.53 6.15
N ASP A 283 3.17 15.91 7.42
CA ASP A 283 2.05 16.75 7.87
C ASP A 283 2.00 18.08 7.10
N ILE A 284 0.95 18.25 6.29
CA ILE A 284 0.68 19.46 5.50
C ILE A 284 -0.40 20.33 6.15
N GLN A 285 -1.06 19.85 7.21
CA GLN A 285 -2.05 20.63 7.93
C GLN A 285 -1.34 21.67 8.80
N PRO A 286 -1.79 22.94 8.80
CA PRO A 286 -1.22 23.95 9.69
C PRO A 286 -1.38 23.61 11.17
N ASN A 287 -2.46 22.89 11.51
CA ASN A 287 -2.76 22.40 12.84
C ASN A 287 -3.59 21.11 12.71
N SER A 288 -3.07 19.99 13.22
CA SER A 288 -3.72 18.68 13.12
C SER A 288 -5.00 18.58 13.98
N ASP A 289 -5.04 19.23 15.15
CA ASP A 289 -6.22 19.30 16.01
C ASP A 289 -7.35 20.17 15.42
N ARG A 290 -6.98 21.11 14.55
CA ARG A 290 -7.90 22.00 13.82
C ARG A 290 -7.66 21.93 12.32
N ALA A 291 -7.68 20.71 11.80
CA ALA A 291 -7.44 20.45 10.39
C ALA A 291 -8.35 21.28 9.47
N LEU A 292 -7.75 21.86 8.43
CA LEU A 292 -8.49 22.52 7.35
C LEU A 292 -9.39 21.49 6.66
N LYS A 293 -10.67 21.83 6.56
CA LYS A 293 -11.71 21.06 5.88
C LYS A 293 -12.73 22.00 5.25
N PRO A 294 -13.43 21.60 4.18
CA PRO A 294 -14.48 22.43 3.60
C PRO A 294 -15.64 22.57 4.59
N ARG A 295 -16.33 23.70 4.54
CA ARG A 295 -17.45 24.00 5.46
C ARG A 295 -18.58 22.99 5.33
N ARG A 296 -18.89 22.58 4.10
CA ARG A 296 -19.68 21.39 3.77
C ARG A 296 -18.81 20.39 3.03
N GLY A 297 -19.07 19.10 3.24
CA GLY A 297 -18.34 18.04 2.54
C GLY A 297 -18.53 18.17 1.03
N ALA A 298 -17.45 17.99 0.26
CA ALA A 298 -17.56 17.93 -1.19
C ALA A 298 -18.32 16.67 -1.63
N VAL A 299 -18.96 16.69 -2.79
CA VAL A 299 -19.80 15.58 -3.28
C VAL A 299 -19.40 15.12 -4.67
N LEU A 300 -19.70 13.86 -4.99
CA LEU A 300 -19.80 13.31 -6.34
C LEU A 300 -21.10 12.53 -6.42
N HIS A 301 -21.87 12.69 -7.49
CA HIS A 301 -23.24 12.15 -7.60
C HIS A 301 -24.09 12.48 -6.36
N HIS A 302 -23.95 13.72 -5.86
CA HIS A 302 -24.59 14.22 -4.64
C HIS A 302 -24.21 13.49 -3.32
N ARG A 303 -23.16 12.66 -3.34
CA ARG A 303 -22.69 11.85 -2.21
C ARG A 303 -21.30 12.26 -1.75
N ASN A 304 -21.14 12.48 -0.43
CA ASN A 304 -19.86 12.91 0.13
C ASN A 304 -18.85 11.75 0.24
N ASP A 305 -19.34 10.57 0.57
CA ASP A 305 -18.62 9.31 0.58
C ASP A 305 -17.95 9.04 -0.78
N LEU A 306 -18.65 9.14 -1.91
CA LEU A 306 -18.06 8.91 -3.24
C LEU A 306 -16.93 9.89 -3.56
N ALA A 307 -17.07 11.17 -3.18
CA ALA A 307 -15.98 12.13 -3.31
C ALA A 307 -14.75 11.74 -2.48
N ARG A 308 -14.95 11.16 -1.29
CA ARG A 308 -13.86 10.65 -0.44
C ARG A 308 -13.21 9.41 -1.04
N HIS A 309 -13.99 8.42 -1.48
CA HIS A 309 -13.49 7.21 -2.16
C HIS A 309 -12.60 7.60 -3.34
N PHE A 310 -13.12 8.43 -4.25
CA PHE A 310 -12.37 8.90 -5.41
C PHE A 310 -11.03 9.56 -5.03
N ILE A 311 -11.03 10.57 -4.15
CA ILE A 311 -9.81 11.35 -3.91
C ILE A 311 -8.79 10.62 -3.02
N ILE A 312 -9.25 9.78 -2.08
CA ILE A 312 -8.37 8.97 -1.24
C ILE A 312 -7.72 7.88 -2.09
N SER A 313 -8.49 7.21 -2.96
CA SER A 313 -7.96 6.18 -3.87
C SER A 313 -6.98 6.77 -4.88
N ALA A 314 -7.21 7.99 -5.36
CA ALA A 314 -6.22 8.72 -6.15
C ALA A 314 -4.91 8.94 -5.37
N ALA A 315 -4.98 9.41 -4.11
CA ALA A 315 -3.78 9.63 -3.29
C ALA A 315 -3.04 8.33 -2.94
N LEU A 316 -3.76 7.23 -2.70
CA LEU A 316 -3.16 5.91 -2.47
C LEU A 316 -2.42 5.40 -3.72
N GLU A 317 -2.98 5.61 -4.91
CA GLU A 317 -2.30 5.30 -6.17
C GLU A 317 -0.96 6.05 -6.31
N LEU A 318 -0.92 7.34 -5.94
CA LEU A 318 0.32 8.11 -5.98
C LEU A 318 1.40 7.60 -5.03
N MET A 319 1.01 7.02 -3.90
CA MET A 319 1.91 6.36 -2.96
C MET A 319 2.38 5.01 -3.49
N ALA A 320 1.57 4.38 -4.33
CA ALA A 320 1.83 3.05 -4.82
C ALA A 320 2.61 2.95 -6.12
N GLU A 321 2.60 3.99 -6.93
CA GLU A 321 3.68 4.23 -7.89
C GLU A 321 5.05 4.22 -7.17
N GLN A 322 5.07 4.43 -5.85
CA GLN A 322 6.24 4.26 -4.97
C GLN A 322 6.26 2.89 -4.24
N GLY A 323 5.27 2.00 -4.47
CA GLY A 323 5.38 0.56 -4.19
C GLY A 323 4.20 -0.26 -3.63
N MET A 324 2.89 0.00 -3.89
CA MET A 324 1.70 -0.91 -3.67
C MET A 324 0.34 -0.14 -3.58
N SER A 325 -0.65 -0.28 -4.48
CA SER A 325 -1.96 0.45 -4.41
C SER A 325 -3.19 -0.42 -4.60
N LEU A 326 -3.32 -1.10 -5.75
CA LEU A 326 -4.64 -1.52 -6.19
C LEU A 326 -5.30 -2.52 -5.22
N ALA A 327 -4.50 -3.39 -4.59
CA ALA A 327 -5.01 -4.33 -3.61
C ALA A 327 -5.35 -3.70 -2.27
N ILE A 328 -4.76 -2.57 -1.89
CA ILE A 328 -5.03 -1.90 -0.61
C ILE A 328 -6.41 -1.23 -0.64
N GLY A 329 -6.79 -0.60 -1.76
CA GLY A 329 -8.12 -0.02 -1.95
C GLY A 329 -9.22 -1.10 -1.88
N GLU A 330 -9.09 -2.15 -2.69
CA GLU A 330 -10.03 -3.28 -2.62
C GLU A 330 -10.03 -3.94 -1.24
N PHE A 331 -8.87 -4.09 -0.59
CA PHE A 331 -8.76 -4.66 0.76
C PHE A 331 -9.40 -3.79 1.82
N LYS A 332 -9.37 -2.47 1.69
CA LYS A 332 -10.07 -1.57 2.60
C LYS A 332 -11.58 -1.77 2.51
N GLU A 333 -12.14 -1.85 1.29
CA GLU A 333 -13.54 -2.26 1.09
C GLU A 333 -13.81 -3.65 1.70
N LEU A 334 -12.78 -4.51 1.70
CA LEU A 334 -12.87 -5.81 2.37
C LEU A 334 -12.89 -5.73 3.92
N MET A 335 -12.31 -4.68 4.49
CA MET A 335 -12.12 -4.51 5.94
C MET A 335 -13.21 -3.67 6.60
N ASP A 336 -13.79 -2.66 5.92
CA ASP A 336 -14.84 -1.82 6.52
C ASP A 336 -16.15 -2.61 6.87
N ARG A 337 -16.18 -3.91 6.59
CA ARG A 337 -17.24 -4.91 6.84
C ARG A 337 -17.47 -5.33 8.31
N GLY A 338 -16.48 -5.19 9.18
CA GLY A 338 -16.36 -6.04 10.38
C GLY A 338 -17.33 -5.76 11.53
N ASN A 339 -17.76 -4.51 11.72
CA ASN A 339 -18.76 -4.14 12.75
C ASN A 339 -19.25 -2.70 12.49
N GLY A 340 -20.21 -2.55 11.58
CA GLY A 340 -20.92 -1.28 11.33
C GLY A 340 -20.78 -0.65 9.94
N GLY A 341 -20.19 -1.33 8.95
CA GLY A 341 -20.08 -0.85 7.56
C GLY A 341 -21.38 -0.91 6.74
N SER A 342 -21.42 -0.17 5.63
CA SER A 342 -22.56 0.01 4.71
C SER A 342 -22.93 -1.21 3.84
N GLY A 343 -22.11 -2.27 3.84
CA GLY A 343 -22.26 -3.43 2.94
C GLY A 343 -21.45 -3.28 1.64
N TYR A 344 -21.44 -4.30 0.80
CA TYR A 344 -20.71 -4.28 -0.47
C TYR A 344 -21.37 -3.30 -1.46
N SER A 345 -20.57 -2.40 -2.04
CA SER A 345 -21.02 -1.36 -2.97
C SER A 345 -20.15 -1.30 -4.23
N PHE A 346 -20.72 -1.68 -5.36
CA PHE A 346 -20.08 -1.46 -6.67
C PHE A 346 -20.04 0.04 -7.02
N VAL A 347 -20.86 0.86 -6.37
CA VAL A 347 -20.86 2.32 -6.52
C VAL A 347 -19.59 2.90 -5.89
N ASP A 348 -19.24 2.46 -4.68
CA ASP A 348 -18.00 2.88 -4.00
C ASP A 348 -16.78 2.39 -4.79
N LEU A 349 -16.81 1.14 -5.26
CA LEU A 349 -15.76 0.57 -6.12
C LEU A 349 -15.57 1.38 -7.42
N ALA A 350 -16.65 1.86 -8.04
CA ALA A 350 -16.56 2.71 -9.22
C ALA A 350 -15.85 4.04 -8.90
N ALA A 351 -16.15 4.65 -7.75
CA ALA A 351 -15.47 5.86 -7.31
C ALA A 351 -13.97 5.62 -7.04
N ASP A 352 -13.63 4.52 -6.36
CA ASP A 352 -12.24 4.15 -6.07
C ASP A 352 -11.43 3.93 -7.34
N MET A 353 -11.95 3.12 -8.26
CA MET A 353 -11.29 2.81 -9.53
C MET A 353 -11.13 4.05 -10.41
N SER A 354 -12.13 4.93 -10.46
CA SER A 354 -12.03 6.21 -11.15
C SER A 354 -10.96 7.12 -10.54
N GLY A 355 -10.86 7.16 -9.21
CA GLY A 355 -9.81 7.89 -8.50
C GLY A 355 -8.41 7.37 -8.83
N THR A 356 -8.24 6.04 -8.84
CA THR A 356 -6.99 5.38 -9.23
C THR A 356 -6.60 5.70 -10.68
N GLU A 357 -7.51 5.56 -11.64
CA GLU A 357 -7.21 5.88 -13.05
C GLU A 357 -6.93 7.37 -13.25
N PHE A 358 -7.62 8.25 -12.52
CA PHE A 358 -7.34 9.68 -12.51
C PHE A 358 -5.91 9.98 -12.08
N ALA A 359 -5.44 9.39 -10.98
CA ALA A 359 -4.07 9.58 -10.53
C ALA A 359 -3.07 9.18 -11.62
N LYS A 360 -3.21 7.99 -12.21
CA LYS A 360 -2.30 7.48 -13.26
C LYS A 360 -2.18 8.44 -14.44
N VAL A 361 -3.31 8.90 -14.99
CA VAL A 361 -3.27 9.82 -16.14
C VAL A 361 -2.79 11.22 -15.74
N ALA A 362 -3.09 11.66 -14.52
CA ALA A 362 -2.64 12.96 -14.02
C ALA A 362 -1.13 12.98 -13.75
N THR A 363 -0.50 11.83 -13.51
CA THR A 363 0.91 11.74 -13.12
C THR A 363 1.81 11.05 -14.11
N ASN A 364 1.27 10.58 -15.24
CA ASN A 364 2.08 10.19 -16.38
C ASN A 364 2.63 11.44 -17.10
N PRO A 365 3.96 11.57 -17.27
CA PRO A 365 4.57 12.70 -17.97
C PRO A 365 4.03 12.96 -19.39
N SER A 366 3.54 11.94 -20.10
CA SER A 366 2.97 12.15 -21.44
C SER A 366 1.58 12.79 -21.44
N THR A 367 0.83 12.68 -20.35
CA THR A 367 -0.58 13.12 -20.27
C THR A 367 -0.83 14.20 -19.23
N ALA A 368 0.08 14.41 -18.27
CA ALA A 368 -0.12 15.29 -17.10
C ALA A 368 -0.55 16.73 -17.45
N LEU A 369 0.08 17.35 -18.45
CA LEU A 369 -0.29 18.70 -18.91
C LEU A 369 -1.68 18.73 -19.56
N ASP A 370 -2.01 17.70 -20.33
CA ASP A 370 -3.31 17.60 -21.00
C ASP A 370 -4.44 17.34 -19.99
N VAL A 371 -4.17 16.56 -18.95
CA VAL A 371 -5.08 16.37 -17.82
C VAL A 371 -5.33 17.69 -17.08
N GLN A 372 -4.31 18.50 -16.80
CA GLN A 372 -4.51 19.84 -16.22
C GLN A 372 -5.42 20.70 -17.09
N ASN A 373 -5.18 20.72 -18.40
CA ASN A 373 -5.98 21.48 -19.36
C ASN A 373 -7.43 20.99 -19.44
N THR A 374 -7.62 19.67 -19.41
CA THR A 374 -8.94 19.03 -19.44
C THR A 374 -9.70 19.34 -18.17
N ILE A 375 -9.13 19.04 -17.00
CA ILE A 375 -9.75 19.26 -15.67
C ILE A 375 -10.04 20.74 -15.41
N ALA A 376 -9.19 21.66 -15.87
CA ALA A 376 -9.47 23.09 -15.76
C ALA A 376 -10.72 23.54 -16.54
N ARG A 377 -11.29 22.69 -17.40
CA ARG A 377 -12.45 22.99 -18.26
C ARG A 377 -13.63 22.03 -18.09
N ILE A 378 -13.51 20.97 -17.30
CA ILE A 378 -14.62 20.01 -17.10
C ILE A 378 -15.86 20.73 -16.62
N GLN A 379 -17.02 20.28 -17.09
CA GLN A 379 -18.33 20.83 -16.73
C GLN A 379 -19.19 19.82 -15.96
N SER A 380 -18.86 18.53 -16.07
CA SER A 380 -19.64 17.45 -15.48
C SER A 380 -18.78 16.47 -14.69
N GLU A 381 -19.36 15.94 -13.61
CA GLU A 381 -18.80 14.82 -12.84
C GLU A 381 -18.63 13.57 -13.70
N LEU A 382 -19.49 13.39 -14.72
CA LEU A 382 -19.43 12.28 -15.66
C LEU A 382 -18.16 12.25 -16.52
N GLU A 383 -17.35 13.31 -16.49
CA GLU A 383 -16.05 13.37 -17.16
C GLU A 383 -14.91 12.74 -16.34
N ILE A 384 -15.11 12.54 -15.03
CA ILE A 384 -14.12 11.94 -14.12
C ILE A 384 -14.62 10.66 -13.43
N ILE A 385 -15.93 10.45 -13.33
CA ILE A 385 -16.50 9.23 -12.74
C ILE A 385 -17.66 8.77 -13.63
N PRO A 386 -17.77 7.48 -13.99
CA PRO A 386 -18.87 7.05 -14.84
C PRO A 386 -20.22 7.20 -14.11
N SER A 387 -21.32 7.03 -14.86
CA SER A 387 -22.63 6.88 -14.21
C SER A 387 -22.61 5.65 -13.30
N ILE A 388 -23.07 5.87 -12.08
CA ILE A 388 -23.25 4.86 -11.05
C ILE A 388 -24.61 4.14 -11.17
N ASP A 389 -25.45 4.56 -12.11
CA ASP A 389 -26.78 3.99 -12.30
C ASP A 389 -26.69 2.50 -12.66
N GLY A 390 -27.51 1.71 -11.98
CA GLY A 390 -27.59 0.26 -12.16
C GLY A 390 -26.44 -0.53 -11.55
N LEU A 391 -25.50 0.10 -10.84
CA LEU A 391 -24.50 -0.62 -10.06
C LEU A 391 -25.12 -1.14 -8.75
N PRO A 392 -24.89 -2.41 -8.37
CA PRO A 392 -25.43 -2.94 -7.12
C PRO A 392 -24.77 -2.28 -5.90
N GLU A 393 -25.56 -1.99 -4.86
CA GLU A 393 -25.09 -1.34 -3.64
C GLU A 393 -25.88 -1.82 -2.42
N GLY A 394 -25.27 -1.69 -1.23
CA GLY A 394 -25.92 -2.01 0.05
C GLY A 394 -26.08 -3.51 0.27
N LEU A 395 -25.27 -4.33 -0.40
CA LEU A 395 -25.33 -5.78 -0.27
C LEU A 395 -24.76 -6.19 1.08
N SER A 396 -25.57 -6.85 1.91
CA SER A 396 -25.06 -7.49 3.12
C SER A 396 -24.04 -8.58 2.76
N LYS A 397 -23.18 -8.98 3.71
CA LYS A 397 -22.24 -10.09 3.49
C LYS A 397 -22.96 -11.34 2.98
N GLN A 398 -24.10 -11.68 3.58
CA GLN A 398 -24.89 -12.84 3.18
C GLN A 398 -25.48 -12.67 1.77
N ALA A 399 -25.99 -11.49 1.43
CA ALA A 399 -26.51 -11.22 0.09
C ALA A 399 -25.39 -11.30 -0.97
N PHE A 400 -24.22 -10.74 -0.66
CA PHE A 400 -23.03 -10.81 -1.51
C PHE A 400 -22.57 -12.26 -1.70
N THR A 401 -22.41 -13.04 -0.63
CA THR A 401 -22.02 -14.46 -0.72
C THR A 401 -23.06 -15.28 -1.46
N ASN A 402 -24.36 -15.01 -1.30
CA ASN A 402 -25.39 -15.74 -2.04
C ASN A 402 -25.37 -15.42 -3.54
N GLN A 403 -25.16 -14.15 -3.91
CA GLN A 403 -25.25 -13.70 -5.29
C GLN A 403 -23.94 -13.86 -6.06
N TYR A 404 -22.81 -13.54 -5.43
CA TYR A 404 -21.50 -13.52 -6.05
C TYR A 404 -20.58 -14.61 -5.53
N GLN A 405 -20.94 -15.33 -4.45
CA GLN A 405 -20.09 -16.33 -3.77
C GLN A 405 -18.83 -15.75 -3.14
N LYS A 406 -17.96 -15.15 -3.95
CA LYS A 406 -16.60 -14.71 -3.65
C LYS A 406 -16.17 -13.58 -4.59
N VAL A 407 -15.22 -12.74 -4.18
CA VAL A 407 -14.74 -11.56 -4.96
C VAL A 407 -13.81 -11.92 -6.14
N ASP A 408 -13.71 -13.19 -6.50
CA ASP A 408 -13.06 -13.71 -7.70
C ASP A 408 -14.00 -14.61 -8.51
N SER A 409 -15.29 -14.63 -8.18
CA SER A 409 -16.28 -15.32 -8.99
C SER A 409 -16.40 -14.66 -10.36
N GLU A 410 -16.81 -15.44 -11.36
CA GLU A 410 -17.03 -14.90 -12.69
C GLU A 410 -18.06 -13.77 -12.67
N ASP A 411 -19.10 -13.87 -11.84
CA ASP A 411 -20.15 -12.85 -11.76
C ASP A 411 -19.66 -11.56 -11.09
N TYR A 412 -18.82 -11.67 -10.07
CA TYR A 412 -18.14 -10.50 -9.50
C TYR A 412 -17.23 -9.83 -10.53
N LEU A 413 -16.40 -10.63 -11.21
CA LEU A 413 -15.44 -10.12 -12.18
C LEU A 413 -16.14 -9.47 -13.39
N LYS A 414 -17.33 -9.92 -13.76
CA LYS A 414 -18.17 -9.27 -14.77
C LYS A 414 -18.58 -7.86 -14.35
N GLU A 415 -19.03 -7.68 -13.11
CA GLU A 415 -19.39 -6.34 -12.60
C GLU A 415 -18.16 -5.42 -12.56
N VAL A 416 -17.02 -5.93 -12.07
CA VAL A 416 -15.76 -5.16 -12.07
C VAL A 416 -15.31 -4.81 -13.49
N GLN A 417 -15.44 -5.74 -14.45
CA GLN A 417 -15.13 -5.47 -15.85
C GLN A 417 -16.07 -4.44 -16.46
N GLU A 418 -17.35 -4.45 -16.11
CA GLU A 418 -18.31 -3.45 -16.54
C GLU A 418 -17.93 -2.06 -16.00
N ILE A 419 -17.56 -1.94 -14.73
CA ILE A 419 -17.03 -0.70 -14.15
C ILE A 419 -15.79 -0.25 -14.93
N LYS A 420 -14.80 -1.15 -15.15
CA LYS A 420 -13.58 -0.83 -15.93
C LYS A 420 -13.93 -0.35 -17.33
N ARG A 421 -14.90 -0.98 -17.99
CA ARG A 421 -15.35 -0.61 -19.33
C ARG A 421 -15.99 0.78 -19.32
N ARG A 422 -16.83 1.10 -18.33
CA ARG A 422 -17.42 2.44 -18.18
C ARG A 422 -16.36 3.50 -17.94
N ILE A 423 -15.38 3.23 -17.07
CA ILE A 423 -14.25 4.14 -16.81
C ILE A 423 -13.42 4.33 -18.07
N GLY A 424 -13.01 3.25 -18.75
CA GLY A 424 -12.22 3.32 -19.99
C GLY A 424 -12.93 3.99 -21.16
N ALA A 425 -14.26 4.17 -21.09
CA ALA A 425 -15.02 4.93 -22.08
C ALA A 425 -14.92 6.46 -21.88
N LEU A 426 -14.44 6.94 -20.73
CA LEU A 426 -14.34 8.37 -20.45
C LEU A 426 -13.16 9.00 -21.21
N PRO A 427 -13.37 10.13 -21.93
CA PRO A 427 -12.32 10.77 -22.72
C PRO A 427 -11.07 11.17 -21.92
N LEU A 428 -11.23 11.44 -20.62
CA LEU A 428 -10.12 11.76 -19.73
C LEU A 428 -9.12 10.61 -19.60
N TYR A 429 -9.59 9.35 -19.68
CA TYR A 429 -8.81 8.14 -19.42
C TYR A 429 -8.33 7.41 -20.67
N GLN A 430 -8.70 7.88 -21.86
CA GLN A 430 -8.28 7.30 -23.15
C GLN A 430 -6.97 7.90 -23.69
N LYS A 431 -6.18 8.56 -22.84
CA LYS A 431 -5.02 9.36 -23.25
C LYS A 431 -3.73 8.56 -23.41
#